data_AF-A0A1G3M7X0-F1
#
_entry.id   AF-A0A1G3M7X0-F1
#
_cell.length_a   1.000
_cell.length_b   1.000
_cell.length_c   1.000
_cell.angle_alpha   90.00
_cell.angle_beta   90.00
_cell.angle_gamma   90.00
#
_symmetry.space_group_name_H-M   'P 1'
#
loop_
_entity.id
_entity.type
_entity.pdbx_description
1 polymer ?
#
loop_
_entity_poly.entity_id
_entity_poly.type
_entity_poly.pdbx_seq_one_letter_code
_entity_poly.pdbx_strand_id
1 'polypeptide(L)'
;MVLDAIKAAPRSGGAQAAMLCVCGGVMKNGRISGGWSGAASIVSLGVLARKGWEPVGSADASYPENWTQVTEAAIGNDQVAIIARGDAEAHAFGKAVVTGQRIFLKRNVLTLSVGRFVGFIFRLAARRILGSMYIADDTCTSCGLCARVCPAQAIVMRDGAPTWSPRCVDCNRCINACPTASIQTSTARLVSFAAINVAALIGSLPLARDILRAAAPGFSGVAFGPLAFLAGLALYSAITMLQLGPLARLIVVLERKPALRRFFTASFTRRYARYLAPGFRPAAHARNSD
;
A
#
# COMPACT_ATOMS: atom_id res chain seq x y z
N MET A 1 -2.52 -4.39 10.92
CA MET A 1 -1.68 -4.02 12.07
C MET A 1 -2.29 -2.86 12.86
N VAL A 2 -2.19 -1.59 12.44
CA VAL A 2 -2.71 -0.45 13.24
C VAL A 2 -4.21 -0.58 13.54
N LEU A 3 -5.03 -0.83 12.50
CA LEU A 3 -6.47 -1.01 12.70
C LEU A 3 -6.80 -2.26 13.55
N ASP A 4 -5.97 -3.31 13.47
CA ASP A 4 -6.17 -4.52 14.27
C ASP A 4 -5.84 -4.24 15.75
N ALA A 5 -4.79 -3.46 16.02
CA ALA A 5 -4.47 -2.98 17.37
C ALA A 5 -5.61 -2.09 17.92
N ILE A 6 -6.15 -1.17 17.11
CA ILE A 6 -7.31 -0.34 17.50
C ILE A 6 -8.54 -1.21 17.79
N LYS A 7 -8.80 -2.23 16.96
CA LYS A 7 -9.89 -3.20 17.19
C LYS A 7 -9.66 -4.03 18.46
N ALA A 8 -8.42 -4.35 18.79
CA ALA A 8 -8.05 -5.10 19.99
C ALA A 8 -7.98 -4.24 21.27
N ALA A 9 -7.95 -2.91 21.17
CA ALA A 9 -7.91 -2.00 22.32
C ALA A 9 -9.04 -2.32 23.35
N PRO A 10 -8.88 -2.00 24.63
CA PRO A 10 -9.98 -2.19 25.58
C PRO A 10 -11.16 -1.27 25.26
N ARG A 11 -12.34 -1.62 25.79
CA ARG A 11 -13.43 -0.64 25.91
C ARG A 11 -13.03 0.42 26.94
N SER A 12 -13.55 1.62 26.76
CA SER A 12 -13.29 2.76 27.63
C SER A 12 -14.60 3.37 28.11
N GLY A 13 -14.59 3.95 29.30
CA GLY A 13 -15.71 4.71 29.88
C GLY A 13 -15.56 6.22 29.67
N GLY A 14 -15.07 6.65 28.51
CA GLY A 14 -14.87 8.07 28.19
C GLY A 14 -13.41 8.54 28.10
N ALA A 15 -12.42 7.64 28.13
CA ALA A 15 -11.03 8.05 27.91
C ALA A 15 -10.85 8.71 26.53
N GLN A 16 -10.07 9.77 26.50
CA GLN A 16 -9.87 10.57 25.30
C GLN A 16 -8.97 9.86 24.28
N ALA A 17 -9.27 10.06 23.00
CA ALA A 17 -8.50 9.52 21.89
C ALA A 17 -8.23 10.60 20.83
N ALA A 18 -6.97 10.74 20.45
CA ALA A 18 -6.54 11.61 19.36
C ALA A 18 -5.79 10.79 18.29
N MET A 19 -5.86 11.20 17.03
CA MET A 19 -5.22 10.48 15.92
C MET A 19 -4.38 11.42 15.05
N LEU A 20 -3.06 11.27 15.11
CA LEU A 20 -2.13 11.89 14.17
C LEU A 20 -1.77 10.89 13.06
N CYS A 21 -2.01 11.27 11.80
CA CYS A 21 -1.61 10.48 10.65
C CYS A 21 -0.32 11.05 10.04
N VAL A 22 0.72 10.23 9.97
CA VAL A 22 1.94 10.58 9.21
C VAL A 22 1.69 10.29 7.74
N CYS A 23 1.90 11.29 6.88
CA CYS A 23 1.66 11.21 5.45
C CYS A 23 2.92 11.57 4.65
N GLY A 24 3.05 11.05 3.43
CA GLY A 24 4.15 11.39 2.53
C GLY A 24 3.98 12.75 1.88
N GLY A 25 4.95 13.63 2.08
CA GLY A 25 5.07 14.94 1.47
C GLY A 25 6.14 14.95 0.39
N VAL A 26 5.91 15.73 -0.65
CA VAL A 26 6.82 15.88 -1.80
C VAL A 26 7.09 17.36 -2.08
N MET A 27 8.28 17.67 -2.58
CA MET A 27 8.60 18.99 -3.11
C MET A 27 8.18 19.08 -4.57
N LYS A 28 7.40 20.09 -4.91
CA LYS A 28 6.97 20.37 -6.28
C LYS A 28 7.09 21.87 -6.56
N ASN A 29 7.94 22.23 -7.53
CA ASN A 29 8.18 23.63 -7.93
C ASN A 29 8.53 24.53 -6.73
N GLY A 30 9.40 24.05 -5.83
CA GLY A 30 9.82 24.79 -4.63
C GLY A 30 8.78 24.89 -3.51
N ARG A 31 7.64 24.18 -3.62
CA ARG A 31 6.59 24.15 -2.59
C ARG A 31 6.37 22.73 -2.07
N ILE A 32 6.19 22.61 -0.76
CA ILE A 32 5.85 21.33 -0.13
C ILE A 32 4.37 21.02 -0.39
N SER A 33 4.11 19.96 -1.14
CA SER A 33 2.79 19.32 -1.21
C SER A 33 2.69 18.33 -0.05
N GLY A 34 1.77 18.60 0.88
CA GLY A 34 1.51 17.70 2.01
C GLY A 34 0.84 16.41 1.56
N GLY A 35 1.01 15.36 2.36
CA GLY A 35 0.38 14.08 2.12
C GLY A 35 -1.09 14.05 2.55
N TRP A 36 -1.77 12.94 2.26
CA TRP A 36 -3.20 12.79 2.51
C TRP A 36 -3.52 11.44 3.16
N SER A 37 -4.00 11.46 4.41
CA SER A 37 -4.36 10.23 5.13
C SER A 37 -5.69 9.61 4.71
N GLY A 38 -6.42 10.27 3.78
CA GLY A 38 -7.74 9.83 3.34
C GLY A 38 -8.73 9.73 4.50
N ALA A 39 -9.34 8.55 4.61
CA ALA A 39 -10.32 8.23 5.66
C ALA A 39 -9.72 7.54 6.90
N ALA A 40 -8.39 7.44 7.01
CA ALA A 40 -7.74 6.65 8.07
C ALA A 40 -8.10 7.12 9.48
N SER A 41 -8.03 8.42 9.75
CA SER A 41 -8.38 9.00 11.06
C SER A 41 -9.86 8.82 11.40
N ILE A 42 -10.75 9.07 10.43
CA ILE A 42 -12.20 8.91 10.59
C ILE A 42 -12.57 7.47 10.92
N VAL A 43 -12.02 6.51 10.18
CA VAL A 43 -12.30 5.09 10.42
C VAL A 43 -11.75 4.65 11.78
N SER A 44 -10.53 5.07 12.12
CA SER A 44 -9.84 4.70 13.36
C SER A 44 -10.56 5.26 14.60
N LEU A 45 -10.82 6.57 14.61
CA LEU A 45 -11.56 7.23 15.69
C LEU A 45 -12.99 6.72 15.79
N GLY A 46 -13.65 6.40 14.67
CA GLY A 46 -14.98 5.78 14.69
C GLY A 46 -14.99 4.40 15.33
N VAL A 47 -13.93 3.59 15.19
CA VAL A 47 -13.80 2.30 15.89
C VAL A 47 -13.62 2.51 17.39
N LEU A 48 -12.77 3.47 17.80
CA LEU A 48 -12.57 3.81 19.21
C LEU A 48 -13.84 4.38 19.86
N ALA A 49 -14.57 5.25 19.17
CA ALA A 49 -15.83 5.83 19.63
C ALA A 49 -16.88 4.75 19.95
N ARG A 50 -17.05 3.74 19.09
CA ARG A 50 -17.95 2.59 19.36
C ARG A 50 -17.52 1.74 20.55
N LYS A 51 -16.29 1.91 21.02
CA LYS A 51 -15.74 1.23 22.19
C LYS A 51 -15.76 2.13 23.43
N GLY A 52 -16.43 3.28 23.38
CA GLY A 52 -16.62 4.21 24.50
C GLY A 52 -15.44 5.15 24.75
N TRP A 53 -14.49 5.23 23.81
CA TRP A 53 -13.47 6.28 23.83
C TRP A 53 -14.06 7.59 23.31
N GLU A 54 -13.61 8.72 23.83
CA GLU A 54 -14.02 10.04 23.36
C GLU A 54 -13.02 10.58 22.33
N PRO A 55 -13.36 10.69 21.03
CA PRO A 55 -12.48 11.35 20.07
C PRO A 55 -12.33 12.84 20.43
N VAL A 56 -11.09 13.29 20.60
CA VAL A 56 -10.78 14.70 20.90
C VAL A 56 -9.99 15.38 19.79
N GLY A 57 -9.39 14.64 18.86
CA GLY A 57 -8.84 15.28 17.68
C GLY A 57 -8.24 14.38 16.61
N SER A 58 -8.03 14.95 15.43
CA SER A 58 -7.27 14.35 14.34
C SER A 58 -6.50 15.38 13.53
N ALA A 59 -5.30 15.00 13.07
CA ALA A 59 -4.46 15.81 12.18
C ALA A 59 -3.62 14.91 11.24
N ASP A 60 -3.08 15.54 10.19
CA ASP A 60 -2.07 14.95 9.32
C ASP A 60 -0.74 15.67 9.58
N ALA A 61 0.38 14.94 9.57
CA ALA A 61 1.73 15.50 9.58
C ALA A 61 2.51 14.95 8.36
N SER A 62 3.06 15.85 7.55
CA SER A 62 3.71 15.53 6.29
C SER A 62 5.21 15.37 6.46
N TYR A 63 5.70 14.15 6.28
CA TYR A 63 7.13 13.81 6.29
C TYR A 63 7.57 13.37 4.89
N PRO A 64 8.87 13.31 4.57
CA PRO A 64 9.31 12.91 3.24
C PRO A 64 8.67 11.58 2.81
N GLU A 65 8.10 11.58 1.59
CA GLU A 65 7.45 10.43 1.01
C GLU A 65 8.40 9.23 0.95
N ASN A 66 7.91 8.08 1.40
CA ASN A 66 8.67 6.82 1.44
C ASN A 66 8.08 5.76 0.49
N TRP A 67 7.02 6.09 -0.24
CA TRP A 67 6.41 5.21 -1.23
C TRP A 67 7.22 5.16 -2.54
N THR A 68 8.35 4.47 -2.46
CA THR A 68 9.34 4.38 -3.54
C THR A 68 8.83 3.70 -4.81
N GLN A 69 7.70 2.97 -4.75
CA GLN A 69 7.06 2.43 -5.94
C GLN A 69 6.41 3.50 -6.83
N VAL A 70 6.15 4.70 -6.29
CA VAL A 70 5.39 5.76 -6.99
C VAL A 70 6.23 7.01 -7.18
N THR A 71 7.01 7.39 -6.18
CA THR A 71 7.79 8.64 -6.21
C THR A 71 9.19 8.44 -5.67
N GLU A 72 10.10 9.29 -6.11
CA GLU A 72 11.42 9.41 -5.51
C GLU A 72 11.34 10.23 -4.22
N ALA A 73 12.07 9.80 -3.19
CA ALA A 73 12.09 10.50 -1.93
C ALA A 73 12.86 11.83 -2.03
N ALA A 74 12.38 12.86 -1.35
CA ALA A 74 13.11 14.10 -1.20
C ALA A 74 14.40 13.89 -0.40
N ILE A 75 15.49 14.52 -0.85
CA ILE A 75 16.83 14.47 -0.23
C ILE A 75 17.41 15.88 -0.04
N GLY A 76 18.42 16.02 0.81
CA GLY A 76 19.11 17.29 1.03
C GLY A 76 18.20 18.37 1.62
N ASN A 77 18.24 19.59 1.08
CA ASN A 77 17.47 20.72 1.60
C ASN A 77 15.95 20.49 1.56
N ASP A 78 15.47 19.80 0.52
CA ASP A 78 14.06 19.46 0.36
C ASP A 78 13.58 18.52 1.48
N GLN A 79 14.40 17.52 1.82
CA GLN A 79 14.14 16.61 2.92
C GLN A 79 14.07 17.36 4.26
N VAL A 80 15.03 18.24 4.51
CA VAL A 80 15.09 19.06 5.74
C VAL A 80 13.85 19.94 5.86
N ALA A 81 13.44 20.59 4.77
CA ALA A 81 12.26 21.45 4.75
C ALA A 81 10.97 20.67 5.02
N ILE A 82 10.80 19.48 4.41
CA ILE A 82 9.63 18.63 4.66
C ILE A 82 9.62 18.12 6.10
N ILE A 83 10.76 17.67 6.65
CA ILE A 83 10.86 17.22 8.04
C ILE A 83 10.47 18.36 8.99
N ALA A 84 11.04 19.56 8.81
CA ALA A 84 10.73 20.72 9.64
C ALA A 84 9.23 21.06 9.63
N ARG A 85 8.58 20.94 8.47
CA ARG A 85 7.12 21.09 8.37
C ARG A 85 6.38 20.00 9.12
N GLY A 86 6.74 18.73 8.93
CA GLY A 86 6.11 17.58 9.60
C GLY A 86 6.23 17.66 11.12
N ASP A 87 7.39 18.08 11.62
CA ASP A 87 7.64 18.33 13.04
C ASP A 87 6.75 19.46 13.55
N ALA A 88 6.66 20.58 12.84
CA ALA A 88 5.80 21.70 13.20
C ALA A 88 4.30 21.30 13.24
N GLU A 89 3.82 20.55 12.25
CA GLU A 89 2.46 20.02 12.19
C GLU A 89 2.17 19.07 13.38
N ALA A 90 3.10 18.16 13.69
CA ALA A 90 2.98 17.22 14.80
C ALA A 90 3.01 17.94 16.16
N HIS A 91 3.92 18.89 16.36
CA HIS A 91 4.01 19.68 17.58
C HIS A 91 2.77 20.55 17.80
N ALA A 92 2.25 21.20 16.75
CA ALA A 92 1.02 21.97 16.83
C ALA A 92 -0.17 21.09 17.24
N PHE A 93 -0.29 19.89 16.66
CA PHE A 93 -1.34 18.93 17.05
C PHE A 93 -1.19 18.47 18.50
N GLY A 94 0.03 18.09 18.91
CA GLY A 94 0.31 17.68 20.29
C GLY A 94 -0.04 18.76 21.31
N LYS A 95 0.34 20.01 21.03
CA LYS A 95 0.01 21.17 21.88
C LYS A 95 -1.51 21.34 22.00
N ALA A 96 -2.24 21.27 20.89
CA ALA A 96 -3.70 21.39 20.90
C ALA A 96 -4.37 20.28 21.72
N VAL A 97 -3.91 19.03 21.60
CA VAL A 97 -4.44 17.90 22.40
C VAL A 97 -4.19 18.13 23.89
N VAL A 98 -2.97 18.52 24.28
CA VAL A 98 -2.62 18.74 25.69
C VAL A 98 -3.36 19.93 26.30
N THR A 99 -3.65 20.98 25.53
CA THR A 99 -4.41 22.14 26.01
C THR A 99 -5.93 21.92 25.95
N GLY A 100 -6.39 20.70 25.64
CA GLY A 100 -7.81 20.35 25.60
C GLY A 100 -8.55 20.90 24.37
N GLN A 101 -7.85 21.41 23.37
CA GLN A 101 -8.46 21.88 22.13
C GLN A 101 -8.95 20.69 21.29
N ARG A 102 -10.20 20.78 20.84
CA ARG A 102 -10.80 19.78 19.95
C ARG A 102 -10.59 20.16 18.50
N ILE A 103 -9.58 19.57 17.86
CA ILE A 103 -9.24 19.84 16.46
C ILE A 103 -9.42 18.60 15.60
N PHE A 104 -10.18 18.71 14.51
CA PHE A 104 -10.41 17.59 13.61
C PHE A 104 -10.11 17.97 12.16
N LEU A 105 -9.53 17.03 11.41
CA LEU A 105 -9.38 17.15 9.97
C LEU A 105 -10.74 17.31 9.30
N LYS A 106 -10.93 18.44 8.63
CA LYS A 106 -12.10 18.66 7.78
C LYS A 106 -11.89 17.91 6.47
N ARG A 107 -12.82 17.02 6.12
CA ARG A 107 -12.84 16.29 4.85
C ARG A 107 -14.14 16.61 4.12
N ASN A 108 -14.07 16.84 2.81
CA ASN A 108 -15.28 17.01 2.01
C ASN A 108 -16.04 15.68 1.85
N VAL A 109 -17.32 15.74 1.49
CA VAL A 109 -18.20 14.56 1.36
C VAL A 109 -17.64 13.55 0.36
N LEU A 110 -17.06 14.04 -0.75
CA LEU A 110 -16.40 13.19 -1.73
C LEU A 110 -15.27 12.36 -1.10
N THR A 111 -14.43 12.99 -0.27
CA THR A 111 -13.35 12.30 0.47
C THR A 111 -13.90 11.25 1.44
N LEU A 112 -15.03 11.51 2.08
CA LEU A 112 -15.66 10.55 2.98
C LEU A 112 -16.15 9.31 2.23
N SER A 113 -16.89 9.50 1.15
CA SER A 113 -17.49 8.39 0.41
C SER A 113 -16.46 7.64 -0.45
N VAL A 114 -15.70 8.37 -1.27
CA VAL A 114 -14.67 7.78 -2.15
C VAL A 114 -13.49 7.26 -1.34
N GLY A 115 -13.03 8.00 -0.32
CA GLY A 115 -11.90 7.56 0.50
C GLY A 115 -12.17 6.29 1.29
N ARG A 116 -13.41 6.06 1.75
CA ARG A 116 -13.81 4.79 2.39
C ARG A 116 -13.82 3.64 1.40
N PHE A 117 -14.34 3.86 0.19
CA PHE A 117 -14.37 2.87 -0.88
C PHE A 117 -12.95 2.53 -1.37
N VAL A 118 -12.15 3.53 -1.73
CA VAL A 118 -10.74 3.37 -2.14
C VAL A 118 -9.95 2.68 -1.03
N GLY A 119 -10.10 3.10 0.23
CA GLY A 119 -9.44 2.46 1.35
C GLY A 119 -9.87 0.99 1.54
N PHE A 120 -11.14 0.65 1.27
CA PHE A 120 -11.62 -0.73 1.28
C PHE A 120 -10.98 -1.55 0.16
N ILE A 121 -11.01 -1.07 -1.08
CA ILE A 121 -10.36 -1.71 -2.23
C ILE A 121 -8.86 -1.89 -2.00
N PHE A 122 -8.19 -0.87 -1.43
CA PHE A 122 -6.77 -0.93 -1.12
C PHE A 122 -6.44 -2.03 -0.11
N ARG A 123 -7.26 -2.19 0.94
CA ARG A 123 -7.10 -3.26 1.94
C ARG A 123 -7.43 -4.64 1.40
N LEU A 124 -8.40 -4.75 0.48
CA LEU A 124 -8.84 -6.02 -0.06
C LEU A 124 -7.89 -6.55 -1.16
N ALA A 125 -7.47 -5.67 -2.08
CA ALA A 125 -6.76 -6.07 -3.29
C ALA A 125 -5.46 -5.29 -3.52
N ALA A 126 -5.49 -3.95 -3.55
CA ALA A 126 -4.38 -3.16 -4.10
C ALA A 126 -3.04 -3.40 -3.37
N ARG A 127 -3.03 -3.45 -2.03
CA ARG A 127 -1.79 -3.72 -1.27
C ARG A 127 -1.15 -5.08 -1.57
N ARG A 128 -1.97 -6.08 -1.93
CA ARG A 128 -1.49 -7.43 -2.28
C ARG A 128 -0.82 -7.40 -3.65
N ILE A 129 -1.43 -6.70 -4.60
CA ILE A 129 -0.89 -6.45 -5.93
C ILE A 129 0.45 -5.73 -5.81
N LEU A 130 0.50 -4.62 -5.09
CA LEU A 130 1.72 -3.80 -4.91
C LEU A 130 2.85 -4.60 -4.24
N GLY A 131 2.53 -5.39 -3.21
CA GLY A 131 3.50 -6.29 -2.58
C GLY A 131 4.06 -7.35 -3.52
N SER A 132 3.25 -7.83 -4.48
CA SER A 132 3.70 -8.79 -5.49
C SER A 132 4.60 -8.17 -6.57
N MET A 133 4.85 -6.85 -6.54
CA MET A 133 5.77 -6.21 -7.49
C MET A 133 7.22 -6.18 -6.97
N TYR A 134 7.46 -6.45 -5.69
CA TYR A 134 8.81 -6.45 -5.14
C TYR A 134 9.66 -7.62 -5.63
N ILE A 135 10.92 -7.33 -5.92
CA ILE A 135 11.96 -8.28 -6.30
C ILE A 135 13.30 -7.84 -5.71
N ALA A 136 14.17 -8.79 -5.37
CA ALA A 136 15.57 -8.50 -5.02
C ALA A 136 16.48 -8.80 -6.22
N ASP A 137 17.32 -7.82 -6.58
CA ASP A 137 18.32 -7.96 -7.64
C ASP A 137 19.60 -8.68 -7.17
N ASP A 138 20.59 -8.76 -8.05
CA ASP A 138 21.84 -9.52 -7.86
C ASP A 138 22.77 -8.93 -6.80
N THR A 139 22.52 -7.71 -6.35
CA THR A 139 23.31 -7.10 -5.28
C THR A 139 22.84 -7.55 -3.88
N CYS A 140 21.82 -8.40 -3.81
CA CYS A 140 21.28 -8.88 -2.55
C CYS A 140 22.27 -9.82 -1.83
N THR A 141 22.64 -9.45 -0.60
CA THR A 141 23.56 -10.22 0.24
C THR A 141 22.87 -11.30 1.07
N SER A 142 21.57 -11.55 0.85
CA SER A 142 20.79 -12.53 1.63
C SER A 142 20.72 -12.26 3.14
N CYS A 143 21.07 -11.05 3.62
CA CYS A 143 21.21 -10.74 5.06
C CYS A 143 19.91 -10.84 5.89
N GLY A 144 18.75 -10.97 5.25
CA GLY A 144 17.46 -11.16 5.91
C GLY A 144 16.89 -9.94 6.65
N LEU A 145 17.56 -8.78 6.62
CA LEU A 145 17.09 -7.59 7.34
C LEU A 145 15.66 -7.20 6.95
N CYS A 146 15.33 -7.25 5.66
CA CYS A 146 13.99 -6.95 5.15
C CYS A 146 12.89 -7.80 5.81
N ALA A 147 13.16 -9.10 6.04
CA ALA A 147 12.24 -10.00 6.71
C ALA A 147 12.08 -9.66 8.20
N ARG A 148 13.20 -9.41 8.90
CA ARG A 148 13.18 -9.08 10.34
C ARG A 148 12.49 -7.75 10.64
N VAL A 149 12.65 -6.74 9.78
CA VAL A 149 12.02 -5.42 9.97
C VAL A 149 10.60 -5.35 9.41
N CYS A 150 10.10 -6.37 8.72
CA CYS A 150 8.76 -6.35 8.12
C CYS A 150 7.67 -6.35 9.22
N PRO A 151 6.91 -5.27 9.41
CA PRO A 151 5.89 -5.22 10.46
C PRO A 151 4.74 -6.20 10.23
N ALA A 152 4.47 -6.56 8.96
CA ALA A 152 3.42 -7.49 8.58
C ALA A 152 3.87 -8.95 8.52
N GLN A 153 5.13 -9.25 8.85
CA GLN A 153 5.72 -10.59 8.70
C GLN A 153 5.46 -11.19 7.32
N ALA A 154 5.52 -10.33 6.30
CA ALA A 154 5.11 -10.68 4.95
C ALA A 154 6.25 -11.23 4.08
N ILE A 155 7.49 -11.24 4.58
CA ILE A 155 8.69 -11.59 3.81
C ILE A 155 9.30 -12.85 4.42
N VAL A 156 9.58 -13.84 3.57
CA VAL A 156 10.30 -15.08 3.92
C VAL A 156 11.54 -15.17 3.05
N MET A 157 12.68 -15.52 3.65
CA MET A 157 13.90 -15.82 2.90
C MET A 157 13.80 -17.24 2.35
N ARG A 158 13.94 -17.41 1.03
CA ARG A 158 13.96 -18.72 0.34
C ARG A 158 15.08 -18.72 -0.68
N ASP A 159 15.93 -19.74 -0.64
CA ASP A 159 17.04 -19.90 -1.60
C ASP A 159 17.92 -18.64 -1.68
N GLY A 160 18.23 -18.04 -0.52
CA GLY A 160 19.00 -16.80 -0.40
C GLY A 160 18.23 -15.50 -0.71
N ALA A 161 17.05 -15.56 -1.33
CA ALA A 161 16.31 -14.36 -1.73
C ALA A 161 15.04 -14.10 -0.89
N PRO A 162 14.68 -12.83 -0.64
CA PRO A 162 13.40 -12.50 -0.02
C PRO A 162 12.23 -12.78 -0.99
N THR A 163 11.15 -13.34 -0.45
CA THR A 163 9.88 -13.55 -1.15
C THR A 163 8.76 -12.87 -0.36
N TRP A 164 7.93 -12.06 -1.04
CA TRP A 164 6.82 -11.33 -0.43
C TRP A 164 5.51 -12.11 -0.57
N SER A 165 4.84 -12.32 0.56
CA SER A 165 3.51 -12.93 0.63
C SER A 165 2.40 -11.89 0.47
N PRO A 166 1.15 -12.33 0.19
CA PRO A 166 -0.03 -11.46 0.17
C PRO A 166 -0.38 -10.78 1.51
N ARG A 167 0.37 -11.05 2.60
CA ARG A 167 0.26 -10.31 3.86
C ARG A 167 0.90 -8.91 3.78
N CYS A 168 1.64 -8.61 2.71
CA CYS A 168 2.24 -7.31 2.52
C CYS A 168 1.20 -6.19 2.64
N VAL A 169 1.59 -5.13 3.36
CA VAL A 169 0.76 -3.93 3.57
C VAL A 169 1.31 -2.72 2.81
N ASP A 170 2.28 -2.95 1.92
CA ASP A 170 2.92 -1.94 1.08
C ASP A 170 3.48 -0.72 1.84
N CYS A 171 4.04 -0.94 3.03
CA CYS A 171 4.62 0.14 3.84
C CYS A 171 5.99 0.64 3.33
N ASN A 172 6.54 0.04 2.27
CA ASN A 172 7.82 0.38 1.65
C ASN A 172 9.06 0.36 2.59
N ARG A 173 8.93 -0.12 3.83
CA ARG A 173 10.06 -0.23 4.77
C ARG A 173 11.19 -1.10 4.23
N CYS A 174 10.89 -2.22 3.58
CA CYS A 174 11.91 -3.15 3.09
C CYS A 174 12.78 -2.57 1.97
N ILE A 175 12.18 -1.87 1.01
CA ILE A 175 12.90 -1.22 -0.10
C ILE A 175 13.78 -0.06 0.38
N ASN A 176 13.29 0.73 1.35
CA ASN A 176 14.04 1.84 1.91
C ASN A 176 15.14 1.41 2.90
N ALA A 177 14.94 0.32 3.66
CA ALA A 177 15.88 -0.14 4.68
C ALA A 177 16.95 -1.11 4.17
N CYS A 178 16.93 -1.49 2.88
CA CYS A 178 17.88 -2.44 2.32
C CYS A 178 19.29 -1.81 2.27
N PRO A 179 20.30 -2.38 2.98
CA PRO A 179 21.63 -1.77 3.06
C PRO A 179 22.36 -1.67 1.72
N THR A 180 22.08 -2.63 0.83
CA THR A 180 22.62 -2.70 -0.53
C THR A 180 21.66 -2.16 -1.58
N ALA A 181 20.54 -1.55 -1.16
CA ALA A 181 19.47 -1.03 -2.01
C ALA A 181 18.90 -2.04 -3.05
N SER A 182 19.07 -3.35 -2.83
CA SER A 182 18.80 -4.42 -3.80
C SER A 182 17.32 -4.74 -4.04
N ILE A 183 16.42 -4.26 -3.17
CA ILE A 183 14.98 -4.48 -3.33
C ILE A 183 14.44 -3.42 -4.29
N GLN A 184 13.71 -3.86 -5.32
CA GLN A 184 13.17 -3.00 -6.37
C GLN A 184 11.70 -3.34 -6.66
N THR A 185 11.01 -2.44 -7.37
CA THR A 185 9.72 -2.72 -8.01
C THR A 185 9.95 -3.22 -9.43
N SER A 186 9.61 -4.48 -9.73
CA SER A 186 9.80 -5.06 -11.07
C SER A 186 8.93 -4.36 -12.12
N THR A 187 9.56 -3.68 -13.08
CA THR A 187 8.84 -3.06 -14.19
C THR A 187 8.12 -4.11 -15.03
N ALA A 188 8.75 -5.28 -15.24
CA ALA A 188 8.16 -6.40 -15.96
C ALA A 188 6.84 -6.85 -15.31
N ARG A 189 6.84 -7.12 -13.99
CA ARG A 189 5.61 -7.53 -13.28
C ARG A 189 4.53 -6.45 -13.35
N LEU A 190 4.92 -5.19 -13.15
CA LEU A 190 3.98 -4.06 -13.20
C LEU A 190 3.32 -3.93 -14.58
N VAL A 191 4.11 -3.93 -15.64
CA VAL A 191 3.62 -3.80 -17.02
C VAL A 191 2.77 -5.01 -17.42
N SER A 192 3.22 -6.24 -17.10
CA SER A 192 2.43 -7.45 -17.38
C SER A 192 1.09 -7.43 -16.65
N PHE A 193 1.08 -7.07 -15.36
CA PHE A 193 -0.16 -6.96 -14.59
C PHE A 193 -1.10 -5.91 -15.18
N ALA A 194 -0.57 -4.72 -15.50
CA ALA A 194 -1.35 -3.64 -16.10
C ALA A 194 -1.93 -4.04 -17.46
N ALA A 195 -1.11 -4.60 -18.35
CA ALA A 195 -1.53 -5.02 -19.69
C ALA A 195 -2.63 -6.08 -19.64
N ILE A 196 -2.49 -7.10 -18.79
CA ILE A 196 -3.52 -8.15 -18.64
C ILE A 196 -4.80 -7.55 -18.06
N ASN A 197 -4.72 -6.63 -17.09
CA ASN A 197 -5.91 -5.99 -16.52
C ASN A 197 -6.63 -5.08 -17.52
N VAL A 198 -5.88 -4.34 -18.36
CA VAL A 198 -6.47 -3.52 -19.43
C VAL A 198 -7.15 -4.41 -20.46
N ALA A 199 -6.50 -5.50 -20.89
CA ALA A 199 -7.11 -6.47 -21.80
C ALA A 199 -8.36 -7.13 -21.20
N ALA A 200 -8.31 -7.52 -19.92
CA ALA A 200 -9.45 -8.09 -19.22
C ALA A 200 -10.60 -7.08 -19.08
N LEU A 201 -10.31 -5.82 -18.77
CA LEU A 201 -11.32 -4.76 -18.67
C LEU A 201 -12.06 -4.56 -20.00
N ILE A 202 -11.33 -4.58 -21.12
CA ILE A 202 -11.90 -4.42 -22.46
C ILE A 202 -12.65 -5.68 -22.91
N GLY A 203 -12.09 -6.86 -22.65
CA GLY A 203 -12.56 -8.14 -23.21
C GLY A 203 -13.61 -8.89 -22.37
N SER A 204 -13.69 -8.66 -21.06
CA SER A 204 -14.52 -9.51 -20.19
C SER A 204 -16.02 -9.38 -20.47
N LEU A 205 -16.53 -8.17 -20.74
CA LEU A 205 -17.95 -7.98 -21.03
C LEU A 205 -18.35 -8.54 -22.41
N PRO A 206 -17.62 -8.27 -23.51
CA PRO A 206 -17.87 -8.94 -24.79
C PRO A 206 -17.85 -10.46 -24.67
N LEU A 207 -16.81 -11.02 -24.06
CA LEU A 207 -16.67 -12.46 -23.90
C LEU A 207 -17.80 -13.06 -23.06
N ALA A 208 -18.21 -12.40 -21.98
CA ALA A 208 -19.34 -12.83 -21.16
C ALA A 208 -20.66 -12.83 -21.94
N ARG A 209 -20.90 -11.85 -22.81
CA ARG A 209 -22.09 -11.83 -23.68
C ARG A 209 -22.08 -12.99 -24.66
N ASP A 210 -20.94 -13.29 -25.26
CA ASP A 210 -20.83 -14.36 -26.25
C ASP A 210 -21.01 -15.74 -25.60
N ILE A 211 -20.40 -15.95 -24.42
CA ILE A 211 -20.61 -17.16 -23.61
C ILE A 211 -22.10 -17.31 -23.25
N LEU A 212 -22.77 -16.25 -22.79
CA LEU A 212 -24.19 -16.31 -22.43
C LEU A 212 -25.09 -16.61 -23.63
N ARG A 213 -24.81 -16.03 -24.79
CA ARG A 213 -25.56 -16.32 -26.04
C ARG A 213 -25.37 -17.75 -26.49
N ALA A 214 -24.15 -18.28 -26.38
CA ALA A 214 -23.85 -19.66 -26.73
C ALA A 214 -24.49 -20.66 -25.74
N ALA A 215 -24.49 -20.34 -24.44
CA ALA A 215 -25.03 -21.20 -23.39
C ALA A 215 -26.57 -21.18 -23.31
N ALA A 216 -27.21 -20.08 -23.69
CA ALA A 216 -28.66 -19.91 -23.67
C ALA A 216 -29.16 -19.21 -24.95
N PRO A 217 -29.10 -19.90 -26.11
CA PRO A 217 -29.56 -19.36 -27.39
C PRO A 217 -31.09 -19.16 -27.35
N GLY A 218 -31.53 -17.95 -27.04
CA GLY A 218 -32.95 -17.59 -26.85
C GLY A 218 -33.19 -16.67 -25.65
N PHE A 219 -32.22 -16.56 -24.74
CA PHE A 219 -32.28 -15.60 -23.64
C PHE A 219 -31.89 -14.20 -24.14
N SER A 220 -32.89 -13.35 -24.42
CA SER A 220 -32.70 -11.99 -24.96
C SER A 220 -33.53 -10.91 -24.24
N GLY A 221 -34.07 -11.22 -23.06
CA GLY A 221 -34.91 -10.30 -22.29
C GLY A 221 -34.13 -9.19 -21.57
N VAL A 222 -34.87 -8.31 -20.86
CA VAL A 222 -34.33 -7.18 -20.08
C VAL A 222 -33.27 -7.58 -19.05
N ALA A 223 -33.28 -8.84 -18.60
CA ALA A 223 -32.31 -9.40 -17.67
C ALA A 223 -30.95 -9.76 -18.32
N PHE A 224 -30.86 -9.85 -19.66
CA PHE A 224 -29.62 -10.23 -20.35
C PHE A 224 -28.49 -9.23 -20.10
N GLY A 225 -28.77 -7.93 -20.18
CA GLY A 225 -27.77 -6.87 -19.98
C GLY A 225 -27.13 -6.93 -18.58
N PRO A 226 -27.93 -6.88 -17.50
CA PRO A 226 -27.43 -7.02 -16.13
C PRO A 226 -26.69 -8.35 -15.90
N LEU A 227 -27.20 -9.47 -16.41
CA LEU A 227 -26.55 -10.77 -16.25
C LEU A 227 -25.19 -10.81 -16.95
N ALA A 228 -25.11 -10.31 -18.18
CA ALA A 228 -23.85 -10.21 -18.92
C ALA A 228 -22.84 -9.28 -18.24
N PHE A 229 -23.32 -8.20 -17.63
CA PHE A 229 -22.46 -7.32 -16.83
C PHE A 229 -21.89 -8.02 -15.60
N LEU A 230 -22.72 -8.72 -14.83
CA LEU A 230 -22.28 -9.48 -13.66
C LEU A 230 -21.32 -10.61 -14.05
N ALA A 231 -21.61 -11.34 -15.13
CA ALA A 231 -20.73 -12.37 -15.67
C ALA A 231 -19.40 -11.78 -16.15
N GLY A 232 -19.41 -10.62 -16.81
CA GLY A 232 -18.21 -9.89 -17.21
C GLY A 232 -17.38 -9.44 -16.00
N LEU A 233 -18.01 -8.94 -14.94
CA LEU A 233 -17.32 -8.58 -13.69
C LEU A 233 -16.71 -9.80 -13.00
N ALA A 234 -17.42 -10.93 -13.01
CA ALA A 234 -16.91 -12.20 -12.47
C ALA A 234 -15.69 -12.69 -13.27
N LEU A 235 -15.75 -12.63 -14.60
CA LEU A 235 -14.66 -13.00 -15.48
C LEU A 235 -13.42 -12.10 -15.28
N TYR A 236 -13.60 -10.78 -15.23
CA TYR A 236 -12.54 -9.82 -14.92
C TYR A 236 -11.89 -10.12 -13.56
N SER A 237 -12.71 -10.42 -12.55
CA SER A 237 -12.25 -10.77 -11.21
C SER A 237 -11.46 -12.08 -11.21
N ALA A 238 -11.93 -13.10 -11.94
CA ALA A 238 -11.24 -14.38 -12.08
C ALA A 238 -9.86 -14.22 -12.74
N ILE A 239 -9.77 -13.44 -13.83
CA ILE A 239 -8.50 -13.14 -14.50
C ILE A 239 -7.54 -12.42 -13.54
N THR A 240 -8.04 -11.45 -12.76
CA THR A 240 -7.23 -10.76 -11.74
C THR A 240 -6.76 -11.71 -10.63
N MET A 241 -7.59 -12.66 -10.19
CA MET A 241 -7.19 -13.66 -9.19
C MET A 241 -6.14 -14.64 -9.74
N LEU A 242 -6.24 -15.03 -11.02
CA LEU A 242 -5.22 -15.86 -11.67
C LEU A 242 -3.85 -15.17 -11.70
N GLN A 243 -3.84 -13.84 -11.91
CA GLN A 243 -2.61 -13.04 -11.86
C GLN A 243 -1.95 -13.07 -10.48
N LEU A 244 -2.73 -12.96 -9.41
CA LEU A 244 -2.22 -12.88 -8.03
C LEU A 244 -1.89 -14.23 -7.39
N GLY A 245 -2.33 -15.34 -8.00
CA GLY A 245 -2.06 -16.69 -7.53
C GLY A 245 -1.15 -17.47 -8.48
N PRO A 246 -1.70 -18.27 -9.41
CA PRO A 246 -0.93 -19.12 -10.32
C PRO A 246 0.13 -18.39 -11.13
N LEU A 247 -0.20 -17.26 -11.76
CA LEU A 247 0.74 -16.53 -12.61
C LEU A 247 1.88 -15.91 -11.78
N ALA A 248 1.57 -15.35 -10.61
CA ALA A 248 2.60 -14.85 -9.69
C ALA A 248 3.58 -15.97 -9.28
N ARG A 249 3.10 -17.18 -9.00
CA ARG A 249 3.96 -18.33 -8.72
C ARG A 249 4.83 -18.72 -9.91
N LEU A 250 4.25 -18.74 -11.11
CA LEU A 250 4.99 -19.00 -12.34
C LEU A 250 6.09 -17.96 -12.57
N ILE A 251 5.78 -16.67 -12.38
CA ILE A 251 6.74 -15.57 -12.50
C ILE A 251 7.92 -15.78 -11.55
N VAL A 252 7.68 -16.13 -10.27
CA VAL A 252 8.75 -16.43 -9.32
C VAL A 252 9.64 -17.59 -9.78
N VAL A 253 9.09 -18.61 -10.43
CA VAL A 253 9.88 -19.71 -11.01
C VAL A 253 10.71 -19.21 -12.20
N LEU A 254 10.13 -18.39 -13.08
CA LEU A 254 10.82 -17.84 -14.25
C LEU A 254 11.98 -16.91 -13.85
N GLU A 255 11.81 -16.12 -12.78
CA GLU A 255 12.82 -15.20 -12.25
C GLU A 255 14.08 -15.89 -11.73
N ARG A 256 13.95 -17.14 -11.30
CA ARG A 256 15.08 -17.95 -10.85
C ARG A 256 15.95 -18.41 -12.02
N LYS A 257 15.44 -18.36 -13.25
CA LYS A 257 16.23 -18.71 -14.44
C LYS A 257 17.22 -17.58 -14.72
N PRO A 258 18.55 -17.85 -14.77
CA PRO A 258 19.56 -16.82 -15.00
C PRO A 258 19.30 -15.98 -16.27
N ALA A 259 18.81 -16.63 -17.33
CA ALA A 259 18.48 -15.98 -18.60
C ALA A 259 17.37 -14.91 -18.51
N LEU A 260 16.42 -15.04 -17.56
CA LEU A 260 15.29 -14.12 -17.42
C LEU A 260 15.46 -13.13 -16.27
N ARG A 261 16.46 -13.35 -15.40
CA ARG A 261 16.65 -12.59 -14.17
C ARG A 261 16.89 -11.10 -14.40
N ARG A 262 17.68 -10.74 -15.42
CA ARG A 262 17.92 -9.33 -15.80
C ARG A 262 16.63 -8.62 -16.22
N PHE A 263 15.73 -9.32 -16.91
CA PHE A 263 14.45 -8.76 -17.36
C PHE A 263 13.54 -8.44 -16.18
N PHE A 264 13.37 -9.35 -15.23
CA PHE A 264 12.48 -9.13 -14.08
C PHE A 264 13.06 -8.15 -13.04
N THR A 265 14.39 -8.09 -12.90
CA THR A 265 15.04 -7.16 -11.98
C THR A 265 15.18 -5.75 -12.55
N ALA A 266 14.94 -5.54 -13.85
CA ALA A 266 14.89 -4.22 -14.45
C ALA A 266 13.80 -3.38 -13.76
N SER A 267 14.19 -2.21 -13.27
CA SER A 267 13.32 -1.36 -12.44
C SER A 267 13.69 0.10 -12.56
N PHE A 268 12.67 0.95 -12.62
CA PHE A 268 12.80 2.41 -12.52
C PHE A 268 13.23 2.85 -11.10
N THR A 269 12.91 2.06 -10.07
CA THR A 269 13.20 2.39 -8.66
C THR A 269 14.68 2.24 -8.27
N ARG A 270 15.53 1.73 -9.16
CA ARG A 270 16.98 1.57 -8.91
C ARG A 270 17.70 2.90 -8.68
N ARG A 271 17.22 3.96 -9.32
CA ARG A 271 17.83 5.30 -9.26
C ARG A 271 17.23 6.16 -8.16
N TYR A 272 16.12 5.73 -7.57
CA TYR A 272 15.42 6.53 -6.57
C TYR A 272 16.19 6.53 -5.26
N ALA A 273 16.37 7.73 -4.70
CA ALA A 273 16.80 7.88 -3.32
C ALA A 273 15.94 7.06 -2.36
N ARG A 274 16.59 6.49 -1.34
CA ARG A 274 15.92 5.76 -0.25
C ARG A 274 15.79 6.69 0.95
N TYR A 275 14.60 6.78 1.52
CA TYR A 275 14.37 7.59 2.70
C TYR A 275 14.13 6.71 3.94
N LEU A 276 14.97 6.94 4.95
CA LEU A 276 14.74 6.52 6.32
C LEU A 276 14.71 7.77 7.18
N ALA A 277 13.76 7.82 8.13
CA ALA A 277 13.69 8.92 9.07
C ALA A 277 15.02 9.07 9.83
N PRO A 278 15.52 10.30 10.07
CA PRO A 278 16.72 10.51 10.86
C PRO A 278 16.65 9.78 12.20
N GLY A 279 17.73 9.09 12.57
CA GLY A 279 17.80 8.29 13.80
C GLY A 279 17.11 6.92 13.75
N PHE A 280 16.31 6.63 12.72
CA PHE A 280 15.74 5.29 12.55
C PHE A 280 16.82 4.29 12.15
N ARG A 281 17.05 3.29 13.02
CA ARG A 281 18.03 2.21 12.80
C ARG A 281 17.29 0.90 12.52
N PRO A 282 17.15 0.46 11.26
CA PRO A 282 16.36 -0.73 10.94
C PRO A 282 16.82 -1.99 11.68
N ALA A 283 18.14 -2.18 11.82
CA ALA A 283 18.70 -3.34 12.50
C ALA A 283 18.39 -3.38 14.01
N ALA A 284 18.30 -2.23 14.68
CA ALA A 284 17.95 -2.17 16.10
C ALA A 284 16.48 -2.53 16.38
N HIS A 285 15.61 -2.39 15.38
CA HIS A 285 14.20 -2.77 15.44
C HIS A 285 13.91 -4.08 14.70
N ALA A 286 14.96 -4.79 14.28
CA ALA A 286 14.81 -6.13 13.72
C ALA A 286 14.35 -7.06 14.84
N ARG A 287 13.29 -7.81 14.61
CA ARG A 287 12.94 -8.90 15.54
C ARG A 287 14.08 -9.91 15.58
N ASN A 288 14.35 -10.45 16.77
CA ASN A 288 15.24 -11.59 16.91
C ASN A 288 14.69 -12.74 16.05
N SER A 289 15.59 -13.41 15.34
CA SER A 289 15.26 -14.63 14.61
C SER A 289 15.14 -15.77 15.63
N ASP A 290 13.91 -16.09 16.01
CA ASP A 290 13.57 -17.37 16.64
C ASP A 290 13.57 -18.48 15.59
#